data_AF-A0AAW4DQI0-F1
#
_entry.id   AF-A0AAW4DQI0-F1
#
_cell.length_a   1.000
_cell.length_b   1.000
_cell.length_c   1.000
_cell.angle_alpha   90.00
_cell.angle_beta   90.00
_cell.angle_gamma   90.00
#
_symmetry.space_group_name_H-M   'P 1'
#
loop_
_entity.id
_entity.type
_entity.pdbx_description
1 polymer ?
#
loop_
_entity_poly.entity_id
_entity_poly.type
_entity_poly.pdbx_seq_one_letter_code
_entity_poly.pdbx_strand_id
1 'polypeptide(L)' 'MLNEQAAAFFADRIKKVASLAPTDLVAAEAELGVASGLLSYALFSGDISFTEHSLLNRHITKTRNERVARLCASTLRVCA' A
#
# COMPACT_ATOMS: atom_id res chain seq x y z
N MET A 1 -13.62 -0.28 -12.95
CA MET A 1 -13.42 0.60 -11.79
C MET A 1 -13.84 -0.11 -10.51
N LEU A 2 -13.03 -0.02 -9.46
CA LEU A 2 -13.45 -0.44 -8.12
C LEU A 2 -14.77 0.26 -7.76
N ASN A 3 -15.68 -0.46 -7.13
CA ASN A 3 -16.83 0.18 -6.51
C ASN A 3 -16.36 1.17 -5.43
N GLU A 4 -17.21 2.14 -5.09
CA GLU A 4 -16.85 3.25 -4.20
C GLU A 4 -16.36 2.79 -2.83
N GLN A 5 -16.96 1.73 -2.28
CA GLN A 5 -16.58 1.16 -0.99
C GLN A 5 -15.19 0.50 -1.04
N ALA A 6 -14.89 -0.26 -2.11
CA ALA A 6 -13.61 -0.92 -2.31
C ALA A 6 -12.49 0.11 -2.57
N ALA A 7 -12.79 1.19 -3.31
CA ALA A 7 -11.87 2.30 -3.51
C ALA A 7 -11.57 3.03 -2.20
N ALA A 8 -12.60 3.33 -1.39
CA ALA A 8 -12.44 3.94 -0.07
C ALA A 8 -11.64 3.04 0.88
N PHE A 9 -11.94 1.74 0.90
CA PHE A 9 -11.21 0.76 1.70
C PHE A 9 -9.75 0.66 1.28
N PHE A 10 -9.47 0.59 -0.03
CA PHE A 10 -8.10 0.61 -0.56
C PHE A 10 -7.35 1.86 -0.10
N ALA A 11 -7.96 3.05 -0.27
CA ALA A 11 -7.35 4.30 0.15
C ALA A 11 -7.08 4.36 1.66
N ASP A 12 -8.00 3.82 2.47
CA ASP A 12 -7.83 3.74 3.92
C ASP A 12 -6.67 2.82 4.32
N ARG A 13 -6.49 1.68 3.63
CA ARG A 13 -5.31 0.80 3.85
C ARG A 13 -4.00 1.53 3.57
N ILE A 14 -3.91 2.24 2.44
CA ILE A 14 -2.72 3.03 2.08
C ILE A 14 -2.46 4.14 3.12
N LYS A 15 -3.51 4.84 3.55
CA LYS A 15 -3.41 5.89 4.58
C LYS A 15 -2.95 5.31 5.92
N LYS A 16 -3.47 4.14 6.31
CA LYS A 16 -3.07 3.46 7.54
C LYS A 16 -1.57 3.13 7.54
N VAL A 17 -1.03 2.64 6.43
CA VAL A 17 0.43 2.39 6.28
C VAL A 17 1.25 3.66 6.51
N ALA A 18 0.78 4.81 6.03
CA ALA A 18 1.48 6.08 6.21
C ALA A 18 1.50 6.57 7.67
N SER A 19 0.50 6.18 8.47
CA SER A 19 0.39 6.51 9.90
C SER A 19 1.22 5.63 10.85
N LEU A 20 1.63 4.44 10.39
CA LEU A 20 2.44 3.52 11.20
C LEU A 20 3.87 4.02 11.37
N ALA A 21 4.46 3.80 12.55
CA ALA A 21 5.86 4.15 12.83
C ALA A 21 6.78 3.46 11.82
N PRO A 22 7.85 4.10 11.31
CA PRO A 22 8.69 3.52 10.25
C PRO A 22 9.26 2.12 10.56
N THR A 23 9.44 1.80 11.84
CA THR A 23 9.95 0.52 12.34
C THR A 23 8.92 -0.62 12.31
N ASP A 24 7.62 -0.32 12.22
CA ASP A 24 6.55 -1.31 12.24
C ASP A 24 6.38 -1.96 10.86
N LEU A 25 7.38 -2.72 10.43
CA LEU A 25 7.46 -3.28 9.07
C LEU A 25 6.37 -4.33 8.83
N VAL A 26 6.17 -5.23 9.79
CA VAL A 26 5.19 -6.33 9.68
C VAL A 26 3.77 -5.77 9.55
N ALA A 27 3.40 -4.82 10.40
CA ALA A 27 2.08 -4.21 10.36
C ALA A 27 1.83 -3.47 9.03
N ALA A 28 2.82 -2.74 8.53
CA ALA A 28 2.70 -2.04 7.26
C ALA A 28 2.57 -2.98 6.06
N GLU A 29 3.39 -4.02 5.99
CA GLU A 29 3.31 -5.02 4.92
C GLU A 29 2.01 -5.83 4.98
N ALA A 30 1.46 -6.08 6.18
CA ALA A 30 0.15 -6.71 6.32
C ALA A 30 -0.96 -5.86 5.67
N GLU A 31 -0.98 -4.54 5.91
CA GLU A 31 -1.97 -3.64 5.31
C GLU A 31 -1.79 -3.50 3.79
N LEU A 32 -0.53 -3.45 3.29
CA LEU A 32 -0.25 -3.46 1.85
C LEU A 32 -0.65 -4.79 1.21
N GLY A 33 -0.47 -5.91 1.91
CA GLY A 33 -0.90 -7.24 1.49
C GLY A 33 -2.42 -7.34 1.35
N VAL A 34 -3.17 -6.80 2.31
CA VAL A 34 -4.64 -6.71 2.23
C VAL A 34 -5.07 -5.87 1.02
N ALA A 35 -4.42 -4.72 0.79
CA ALA A 35 -4.71 -3.87 -0.37
C ALA A 35 -4.41 -4.61 -1.69
N SER A 36 -3.29 -5.34 -1.78
CA SER A 36 -2.92 -6.12 -2.96
C SER A 36 -3.89 -7.28 -3.21
N GLY A 37 -4.34 -7.96 -2.14
CA GLY A 37 -5.35 -9.01 -2.21
C GLY A 37 -6.68 -8.50 -2.76
N LEU A 38 -7.13 -7.33 -2.30
CA LEU A 38 -8.34 -6.68 -2.82
C LEU A 38 -8.22 -6.39 -4.32
N LEU A 39 -7.09 -5.83 -4.78
CA LEU A 39 -6.89 -5.55 -6.20
C LEU A 39 -6.87 -6.83 -7.05
N SER A 40 -6.22 -7.89 -6.54
CA SER A 40 -6.15 -9.18 -7.22
C SER A 40 -7.54 -9.80 -7.37
N TYR A 41 -8.35 -9.74 -6.31
CA TYR A 41 -9.73 -10.19 -6.33
C TYR A 41 -10.58 -9.37 -7.30
N ALA A 42 -10.49 -8.04 -7.25
CA ALA A 42 -11.24 -7.17 -8.16
C ALA A 42 -10.87 -7.39 -9.64
N LEU A 43 -9.60 -7.65 -9.94
CA LEU A 43 -9.16 -7.99 -11.29
C LEU A 43 -9.73 -9.35 -11.72
N PHE A 44 -9.68 -10.35 -10.85
CA PHE A 44 -10.21 -11.69 -11.12
C PHE A 44 -11.74 -11.66 -11.35
N SER A 45 -12.46 -10.89 -10.56
CA SER A 45 -13.91 -10.70 -10.69
C SER A 45 -14.31 -9.85 -11.92
N GLY A 46 -13.34 -9.22 -12.59
CA GLY A 46 -13.60 -8.36 -13.75
C GLY A 46 -14.07 -6.95 -13.39
N ASP A 47 -14.04 -6.57 -12.11
CA ASP A 47 -14.45 -5.23 -11.63
C ASP A 47 -13.47 -4.13 -12.09
N ILE A 48 -12.20 -4.51 -12.30
CA ILE A 48 -11.16 -3.64 -12.83
C ILE A 48 -10.44 -4.29 -14.00
N SER A 49 -10.02 -3.46 -14.95
CA SER A 49 -9.13 -3.84 -16.03
C SER A 49 -7.70 -4.10 -15.53
N PHE A 50 -6.92 -4.82 -16.33
CA PHE A 50 -5.50 -5.02 -16.07
C PHE A 50 -4.71 -3.69 -15.95
N THR A 51 -5.10 -2.68 -16.72
CA THR A 51 -4.51 -1.35 -16.68
C THR A 51 -4.80 -0.64 -15.36
N GLU A 52 -6.07 -0.66 -14.91
CA GLU A 52 -6.46 -0.11 -13.61
C GLU A 52 -5.74 -0.83 -12.45
N HIS A 53 -5.69 -2.17 -12.50
CA HIS A 53 -4.93 -2.96 -11.54
C HIS A 53 -3.46 -2.54 -11.50
N SER A 54 -2.83 -2.38 -12.66
CA SER A 54 -1.42 -1.98 -12.77
C SER A 54 -1.16 -0.60 -12.17
N LEU A 55 -2.06 0.37 -12.37
CA LEU A 55 -1.96 1.71 -11.78
C LEU A 55 -2.10 1.66 -10.25
N LEU A 56 -3.09 0.94 -9.74
CA LEU A 56 -3.30 0.80 -8.30
C LEU A 56 -2.15 0.05 -7.62
N ASN A 57 -1.59 -0.96 -8.28
CA ASN A 57 -0.41 -1.67 -7.78
C ASN A 57 0.85 -0.78 -7.74
N ARG A 58 0.99 0.21 -8.65
CA ARG A 58 2.04 1.22 -8.54
C ARG A 58 1.92 2.08 -7.29
N HIS A 59 0.69 2.36 -6.83
CA HIS A 59 0.50 3.06 -5.56
C HIS A 59 1.01 2.25 -4.37
N ILE A 60 0.70 0.95 -4.31
CA ILE A 60 1.23 0.04 -3.28
C ILE A 60 2.77 0.07 -3.29
N THR A 61 3.38 -0.10 -4.45
CA THR A 61 4.85 -0.06 -4.59
C THR A 61 5.44 1.27 -4.17
N LYS A 62 4.82 2.39 -4.55
CA LYS A 62 5.26 3.73 -4.14
C LYS A 62 5.22 3.87 -2.62
N THR A 63 4.11 3.49 -1.97
CA THR A 63 3.97 3.55 -0.52
C THR A 63 5.00 2.70 0.21
N ARG A 64 5.30 1.49 -0.31
CA ARG A 64 6.38 0.64 0.21
C ARG A 64 7.74 1.35 0.11
N ASN A 65 8.07 1.91 -1.04
CA ASN A 65 9.35 2.60 -1.26
C ASN A 65 9.51 3.84 -0.36
N GLU A 66 8.46 4.65 -0.21
CA GLU A 66 8.46 5.80 0.70
C GLU A 66 8.69 5.40 2.15
N ARG A 67 8.25 4.20 2.54
CA ARG A 67 8.47 3.68 3.88
C ARG A 67 9.91 3.22 4.08
N VAL A 68 10.48 2.48 3.12
CA VAL A 68 11.90 2.11 3.14
C VAL A 68 12.77 3.36 3.22
N ALA A 69 12.47 4.40 2.45
CA ALA A 69 13.19 5.67 2.52
C ALA A 69 13.12 6.31 3.92
N ARG A 70 11.95 6.31 4.57
CA ARG A 70 11.79 6.80 5.94
C ARG A 70 12.57 5.97 6.96
N LEU A 71 12.59 4.65 6.82
CA LEU A 71 13.38 3.77 7.67
C LEU A 71 14.87 4.09 7.54
N CYS A 72 15.40 4.16 6.32
CA CYS A 72 16.81 4.47 6.06
C CYS A 72 17.20 5.88 6.56
N ALA A 73 16.31 6.86 6.43
CA ALA A 73 16.55 8.21 6.97
C ALA A 73 16.56 8.22 8.51
N SER A 74 15.79 7.36 9.16
CA SER A 74 15.76 7.25 10.63
C SER A 74 17.02 6.59 11.19
N THR A 75 17.52 5.53 10.54
CA THR A 75 18.77 4.86 10.94
C THR A 75 20.00 5.75 10.73
N LEU A 76 20.00 6.60 9.72
CA LEU A 76 21.06 7.61 9.53
C LEU A 76 21.14 8.65 10.66
N ARG A 77 20.04 8.90 11.39
CA ARG A 77 20.02 9.86 12.51
C ARG A 77 20.45 9.28 13.86
N VAL A 78 20.52 7.96 14.00
CA VAL A 78 20.91 7.31 15.27
C VAL A 78 22.45 7.17 15.39
N CYS A 79 23.17 7.31 14.28
CA CYS A 79 24.64 7.18 14.24
C CYS A 79 25.39 8.52 14.13
N ALA A 80 24.72 9.66 14.33
CA ALA A 80 25.31 11.01 14.33
C ALA A 80 25.22 11.63 15.72
#